data_AF-A0A9C9K9W2-F1
#
_entry.id   AF-A0A9C9K9W2-F1
#
_cell.length_a   1.000
_cell.length_b   1.000
_cell.length_c   1.000
_cell.angle_alpha   90.00
_cell.angle_beta   90.00
_cell.angle_gamma   90.00
#
_symmetry.space_group_name_H-M   'P 1'
#
loop_
_entity.id
_entity.type
_entity.pdbx_description
1 polymer ?
#
loop_
_entity_poly.entity_id
_entity_poly.type
_entity_poly.pdbx_seq_one_letter_code
_entity_poly.pdbx_strand_id
1 'polypeptide(L)'
;MNANYRLRSNVGKTLIFLVIYVVMLTVGASVSLAGDNHHRGSVDFGLTVERLLKSQSESLFGIEKPLDESASPTETPYRTVEQDAEAQVLLARGLEVEYLTRESGNKTDQMAFFPEKAPTHLIVCIEGRREVIGTNPDGTAKYNPSVQRINLLNGEVETILRGMNRCDGIRTTPWGTILATEETSDGGAYEIMEPLFTTEQTVINRATGKVTDPVLIAKRTALPTIAWEGLTILPGGVVIGGDELRPGTDGPDSDGG
;
A
#
# COMPACT_ATOMS: atom_id res chain seq x y z
N MET A 1 44.74 -25.15 -50.42
CA MET A 1 44.28 -26.23 -51.32
C MET A 1 43.98 -27.42 -50.43
N ASN A 2 42.75 -27.91 -50.22
CA ASN A 2 41.59 -28.00 -51.10
C ASN A 2 40.30 -27.60 -50.37
N ALA A 3 39.45 -26.91 -51.13
CA ALA A 3 38.04 -26.70 -50.81
C ALA A 3 37.25 -27.99 -51.04
N ASN A 4 36.22 -28.23 -50.24
CA ASN A 4 35.05 -28.98 -50.70
C ASN A 4 33.77 -28.45 -50.05
N TYR A 5 33.02 -27.78 -50.91
CA TYR A 5 31.58 -27.58 -51.05
C TYR A 5 30.60 -27.86 -49.89
N ARG A 6 29.75 -26.84 -49.72
CA ARG A 6 28.48 -26.74 -49.00
C ARG A 6 27.54 -27.94 -49.20
N LEU A 7 26.87 -28.31 -48.12
CA LEU A 7 25.41 -28.50 -48.09
C LEU A 7 24.88 -27.85 -46.81
N ARG A 8 24.24 -26.68 -46.97
CA ARG A 8 23.39 -26.06 -45.95
C ARG A 8 22.15 -26.95 -45.80
N SER A 9 21.96 -27.60 -44.65
CA SER A 9 20.66 -28.18 -44.31
C SER A 9 19.92 -27.25 -43.34
N ASN A 10 18.67 -26.93 -43.70
CA ASN A 10 17.73 -26.06 -42.99
C ASN A 10 17.24 -26.71 -41.69
N VAL A 11 18.11 -26.90 -40.70
CA VAL A 11 17.71 -27.50 -39.41
C VAL A 11 17.37 -26.42 -38.36
N GLY A 12 17.75 -25.15 -38.60
CA GLY A 12 17.57 -24.05 -37.65
C GLY A 12 16.25 -23.26 -37.70
N LYS A 13 15.32 -23.56 -38.62
CA LYS A 13 14.03 -22.84 -38.74
C LYS A 13 12.80 -23.69 -38.43
N THR A 14 12.96 -25.01 -38.29
CA THR A 14 11.84 -25.93 -38.04
C THR A 14 11.61 -26.18 -36.55
N LEU A 15 12.58 -25.88 -35.68
CA LEU A 15 12.44 -26.08 -34.23
C LEU A 15 11.78 -24.91 -33.47
N ILE A 16 11.75 -23.71 -34.06
CA ILE A 16 11.15 -22.52 -33.42
C ILE A 16 9.64 -22.45 -33.64
N PHE A 17 9.12 -23.13 -34.67
CA PHE A 17 7.67 -23.24 -34.90
C PHE A 17 6.99 -24.35 -34.08
N LEU A 18 7.75 -25.24 -33.44
CA LEU A 18 7.17 -26.36 -32.67
C LEU A 18 6.95 -26.02 -31.17
N VAL A 19 7.66 -25.03 -30.63
CA VAL A 19 7.55 -24.66 -29.19
C VAL A 19 6.39 -23.68 -28.95
N ILE A 20 5.99 -22.90 -29.95
CA ILE A 20 4.81 -22.01 -29.86
C ILE A 20 3.50 -22.79 -29.99
N TYR A 21 3.52 -24.01 -30.56
CA TYR A 21 2.31 -24.84 -30.69
C TYR A 21 1.98 -25.63 -29.41
N VAL A 22 2.97 -25.97 -28.59
CA VAL A 22 2.76 -26.81 -27.39
C VAL A 22 2.23 -26.00 -26.19
N VAL A 23 2.50 -24.69 -26.11
CA VAL A 23 1.99 -23.84 -25.00
C VAL A 23 0.54 -23.37 -25.22
N MET A 24 0.03 -23.37 -26.46
CA MET A 24 -1.42 -23.20 -26.71
C MET A 24 -2.23 -24.49 -26.57
N LEU A 25 -1.60 -25.65 -26.44
CA LEU A 25 -2.27 -26.95 -26.40
C LEU A 25 -2.53 -27.51 -24.99
N THR A 26 -2.06 -26.85 -23.92
CA THR A 26 -2.36 -27.27 -22.53
C THR A 26 -3.44 -26.45 -21.84
N VAL A 27 -3.96 -25.39 -22.47
CA VAL A 27 -5.18 -24.66 -22.02
C VAL A 27 -6.45 -25.22 -22.70
N GLY A 28 -6.31 -26.16 -23.63
CA GLY A 28 -7.40 -26.76 -24.40
C GLY A 28 -7.90 -28.10 -23.87
N ALA A 29 -7.93 -28.33 -22.55
CA ALA A 29 -8.57 -29.51 -21.97
C ALA A 29 -10.10 -29.39 -22.05
N SER A 30 -10.63 -29.64 -23.24
CA SER A 30 -11.91 -30.31 -23.55
C SER A 30 -12.97 -30.36 -22.43
N VAL A 31 -13.81 -29.33 -22.39
CA VAL A 31 -15.22 -29.52 -22.03
C VAL A 31 -15.95 -29.93 -23.31
N SER A 32 -16.16 -31.23 -23.50
CA SER A 32 -16.99 -31.76 -24.58
C SER A 32 -18.44 -31.34 -24.37
N LEU A 33 -18.91 -30.37 -25.13
CA LEU A 33 -20.34 -30.13 -25.36
C LEU A 33 -20.70 -30.71 -26.73
N ALA A 34 -21.29 -31.89 -26.73
CA ALA A 34 -21.99 -32.44 -27.89
C ALA A 34 -23.42 -32.78 -27.46
N GLY A 35 -24.41 -32.16 -28.13
CA GLY A 35 -25.82 -32.45 -27.95
C GLY A 35 -26.70 -31.26 -28.34
N ASP A 36 -27.21 -31.29 -29.57
CA ASP A 36 -28.10 -30.35 -30.23
C ASP A 36 -29.16 -29.65 -29.35
N ASN A 37 -29.28 -28.32 -29.49
CA ASN A 37 -30.56 -27.69 -29.82
C ASN A 37 -30.40 -26.18 -30.13
N HIS A 38 -31.11 -25.78 -31.19
CA HIS A 38 -31.26 -24.43 -31.72
C HIS A 38 -31.87 -23.44 -30.70
N HIS A 39 -31.04 -22.86 -29.81
CA HIS A 39 -31.29 -21.55 -29.20
C HIS A 39 -29.94 -20.90 -28.96
N ARG A 40 -29.49 -20.04 -29.88
CA ARG A 40 -28.24 -19.30 -29.75
C ARG A 40 -28.46 -18.16 -28.74
N GLY A 41 -28.74 -18.52 -27.48
CA GLY A 41 -28.61 -17.61 -26.36
C GLY A 41 -27.16 -17.18 -26.33
N SER A 42 -26.92 -15.87 -26.43
CA SER A 42 -25.58 -15.32 -26.28
C SER A 42 -24.99 -15.89 -25.00
N VAL A 43 -23.82 -16.52 -25.09
CA VAL A 43 -23.05 -16.87 -23.91
C VAL A 43 -22.90 -15.57 -23.12
N ASP A 44 -23.48 -15.54 -21.92
CA ASP A 44 -23.40 -14.36 -21.06
C ASP A 44 -21.93 -14.13 -20.72
N PHE A 45 -21.39 -13.02 -21.24
CA PHE A 45 -20.00 -12.65 -21.04
C PHE A 45 -19.68 -12.44 -19.56
N GLY A 46 -20.59 -11.81 -18.81
CA GLY A 46 -20.43 -11.58 -17.37
C GLY A 46 -20.36 -12.88 -16.59
N LEU A 47 -21.27 -13.83 -16.87
CA LEU A 47 -21.25 -15.16 -16.25
C LEU A 47 -20.00 -15.96 -16.64
N THR A 48 -19.49 -15.77 -17.85
CA THR A 48 -18.25 -16.39 -18.31
C THR A 48 -17.04 -15.85 -17.54
N VAL A 49 -16.94 -14.52 -17.40
CA VAL A 49 -15.89 -13.86 -16.62
C VAL A 49 -15.98 -14.28 -15.15
N GLU A 50 -17.18 -14.31 -14.56
CA GLU A 50 -17.39 -14.73 -13.17
C GLU A 50 -16.92 -16.17 -12.94
N ARG A 51 -17.28 -17.10 -13.83
CA ARG A 51 -16.83 -18.51 -13.74
C ARG A 51 -15.32 -18.62 -13.90
N LEU A 52 -14.73 -17.86 -14.82
CA LEU A 52 -13.28 -17.83 -15.00
C LEU A 52 -12.57 -17.31 -13.75
N LEU A 53 -13.03 -16.18 -13.19
CA LEU A 53 -12.51 -15.61 -11.94
C LEU A 53 -12.64 -16.61 -10.79
N LYS A 54 -13.78 -17.29 -10.63
CA LYS A 54 -13.96 -18.35 -9.62
C LYS A 54 -12.99 -19.52 -9.85
N SER A 55 -12.83 -19.97 -11.09
CA SER A 55 -11.95 -21.10 -11.42
C SER A 55 -10.46 -20.79 -11.27
N GLN A 56 -10.07 -19.52 -11.40
CA GLN A 56 -8.68 -19.07 -11.31
C GLN A 56 -8.40 -18.28 -10.02
N SER A 57 -9.35 -18.23 -9.10
CA SER A 57 -9.31 -17.38 -7.91
C SER A 57 -8.04 -17.58 -7.08
N GLU A 58 -7.73 -18.84 -6.79
CA GLU A 58 -6.54 -19.20 -6.01
C GLU A 58 -5.25 -18.81 -6.76
N SER A 59 -5.19 -19.09 -8.07
CA SER A 59 -4.01 -18.79 -8.88
C SER A 59 -3.77 -17.29 -9.09
N LEU A 60 -4.83 -16.47 -9.13
CA LEU A 60 -4.73 -15.04 -9.40
C LEU A 60 -4.66 -14.20 -8.12
N PHE A 61 -5.32 -14.63 -7.06
CA PHE A 61 -5.53 -13.83 -5.85
C PHE A 61 -5.12 -14.53 -4.56
N GLY A 62 -4.75 -15.82 -4.60
CA GLY A 62 -4.42 -16.61 -3.41
C GLY A 62 -5.63 -16.94 -2.51
N ILE A 63 -6.86 -16.69 -2.99
CA ILE A 63 -8.09 -17.02 -2.26
C ILE A 63 -8.80 -18.17 -2.95
N GLU A 64 -9.25 -19.16 -2.20
CA GLU A 64 -9.98 -20.31 -2.75
C GLU A 64 -11.33 -19.89 -3.31
N LYS A 65 -12.05 -19.05 -2.56
CA LYS A 65 -13.37 -18.54 -2.93
C LYS A 65 -13.58 -17.13 -2.37
N PRO A 66 -14.23 -16.23 -3.14
CA PRO A 66 -14.63 -14.92 -2.64
C PRO A 66 -15.63 -15.04 -1.48
N LEU A 67 -15.85 -13.93 -0.79
CA LEU A 67 -16.95 -13.81 0.17
C LEU A 67 -18.30 -13.90 -0.56
N ASP A 68 -19.21 -14.67 0.02
CA ASP A 68 -20.59 -14.78 -0.48
C ASP A 68 -21.42 -13.55 -0.09
N GLU A 69 -21.06 -12.88 1.02
CA GLU A 69 -21.69 -11.65 1.53
C GLU A 69 -20.68 -10.76 2.26
N SER A 70 -20.96 -9.46 2.32
CA SER A 70 -20.16 -8.49 3.10
C SER A 70 -20.29 -8.74 4.61
N ALA A 71 -19.32 -8.26 5.38
CA ALA A 71 -19.39 -8.31 6.84
C ALA A 71 -20.63 -7.58 7.36
N SER A 72 -21.27 -8.14 8.39
CA SER A 72 -22.38 -7.49 9.07
C SER A 72 -21.89 -6.22 9.78
N PRO A 73 -22.71 -5.15 9.85
CA PRO A 73 -22.39 -3.98 10.65
C PRO A 73 -22.12 -4.36 12.10
N THR A 74 -21.17 -3.70 12.75
CA THR A 74 -20.88 -3.97 14.15
C THR A 74 -21.69 -3.06 15.07
N GLU A 75 -22.42 -3.65 16.02
CA GLU A 75 -23.33 -2.92 16.91
C GLU A 75 -22.70 -2.53 18.27
N THR A 76 -21.55 -3.09 18.62
CA THR A 76 -20.86 -2.90 19.91
C THR A 76 -19.37 -2.55 19.70
N PRO A 77 -18.64 -2.10 20.74
CA PRO A 77 -17.19 -1.94 20.66
C PRO A 77 -16.53 -3.24 20.20
N TYR A 78 -16.01 -3.23 18.98
CA TYR A 78 -15.55 -4.41 18.25
C TYR A 78 -14.06 -4.68 18.40
N ARG A 79 -13.34 -3.83 19.14
CA ARG A 79 -11.89 -3.98 19.35
C ARG A 79 -11.63 -4.21 20.82
N THR A 80 -11.55 -5.47 21.24
CA THR A 80 -11.07 -5.83 22.58
C THR A 80 -9.61 -6.26 22.53
N VAL A 81 -8.96 -6.28 23.69
CA VAL A 81 -7.55 -6.63 23.83
C VAL A 81 -7.34 -8.12 23.53
N GLU A 82 -8.27 -8.96 23.97
CA GLU A 82 -8.19 -10.42 23.91
C GLU A 82 -8.79 -11.02 22.62
N GLN A 83 -9.32 -10.20 21.73
CA GLN A 83 -9.94 -10.68 20.49
C GLN A 83 -8.90 -11.19 19.51
N ASP A 84 -9.18 -12.34 18.90
CA ASP A 84 -8.34 -12.89 17.83
C ASP A 84 -8.45 -12.04 16.55
N ALA A 85 -7.39 -12.06 15.73
CA ALA A 85 -7.35 -11.28 14.49
C ALA A 85 -8.45 -11.71 13.50
N GLU A 86 -8.73 -13.01 13.40
CA GLU A 86 -9.81 -13.56 12.57
C GLU A 86 -11.20 -13.08 13.02
N ALA A 87 -11.34 -12.72 14.29
CA ALA A 87 -12.58 -12.17 14.81
C ALA A 87 -12.73 -10.66 14.52
N GLN A 88 -11.72 -9.98 13.93
CA GLN A 88 -11.76 -8.55 13.54
C GLN A 88 -12.10 -8.30 12.07
N VAL A 89 -11.94 -9.29 11.20
CA VAL A 89 -12.12 -9.10 9.77
C VAL A 89 -12.78 -10.33 9.19
N LEU A 90 -13.81 -10.12 8.36
CA LEU A 90 -14.37 -11.21 7.57
C LEU A 90 -13.43 -11.47 6.39
N LEU A 91 -12.88 -12.68 6.32
CA LEU A 91 -11.91 -13.08 5.31
C LEU A 91 -12.54 -14.01 4.26
N ALA A 92 -12.11 -13.85 3.00
CA ALA A 92 -12.36 -14.83 1.95
C ALA A 92 -11.74 -16.17 2.30
N ARG A 93 -12.30 -17.27 1.80
CA ARG A 93 -11.80 -18.62 2.10
C ARG A 93 -10.38 -18.81 1.58
N GLY A 94 -9.51 -19.37 2.42
CA GLY A 94 -8.10 -19.58 2.15
C GLY A 94 -7.17 -18.46 2.63
N LEU A 95 -7.72 -17.35 3.15
CA LEU A 95 -6.93 -16.32 3.81
C LEU A 95 -6.87 -16.55 5.32
N GLU A 96 -5.70 -16.27 5.87
CA GLU A 96 -5.44 -16.20 7.31
C GLU A 96 -5.05 -14.75 7.67
N VAL A 97 -5.26 -14.36 8.91
CA VAL A 97 -4.88 -13.03 9.40
C VAL A 97 -4.24 -13.14 10.79
N GLU A 98 -3.25 -12.30 11.00
CA GLU A 98 -2.61 -12.10 12.29
C GLU A 98 -2.47 -10.60 12.58
N TYR A 99 -2.33 -10.26 13.86
CA TYR A 99 -1.92 -8.91 14.22
C TYR A 99 -0.42 -8.78 14.03
N LEU A 100 0.01 -7.83 13.21
CA LEU A 100 1.40 -7.38 13.24
C LEU A 100 1.72 -6.70 14.58
N THR A 101 0.86 -5.79 15.05
CA THR A 101 1.01 -5.13 16.35
C THR A 101 -0.33 -4.60 16.86
N ARG A 102 -0.42 -4.40 18.17
CA ARG A 102 -1.51 -3.68 18.85
C ARG A 102 -1.03 -2.40 19.57
N GLU A 103 0.27 -2.10 19.45
CA GLU A 103 0.95 -1.04 20.19
C GLU A 103 1.19 0.23 19.35
N SER A 104 0.69 0.27 18.11
CA SER A 104 0.79 1.45 17.27
C SER A 104 -0.05 2.61 17.83
N GLY A 105 0.34 3.84 17.50
CA GLY A 105 -0.38 5.03 17.89
C GLY A 105 -1.82 4.98 17.37
N ASN A 106 -2.77 5.44 18.19
CA ASN A 106 -4.17 5.55 17.77
C ASN A 106 -4.28 6.43 16.52
N LYS A 107 -5.19 6.09 15.60
CA LYS A 107 -5.29 6.68 14.25
C LYS A 107 -4.04 6.40 13.40
N THR A 108 -3.51 5.18 13.50
CA THR A 108 -2.57 4.68 12.49
C THR A 108 -3.28 4.70 11.15
N ASP A 109 -2.72 5.42 10.20
CA ASP A 109 -3.27 5.61 8.86
C ASP A 109 -2.28 5.07 7.82
N GLN A 110 -2.13 5.75 6.68
CA GLN A 110 -1.30 5.31 5.57
C GLN A 110 0.07 4.82 6.03
N MET A 111 0.57 3.88 5.24
CA MET A 111 1.74 3.10 5.57
C MET A 111 2.65 2.95 4.36
N ALA A 112 3.95 2.84 4.60
CA ALA A 112 4.97 2.60 3.59
C ALA A 112 5.91 1.49 4.06
N PHE A 113 6.15 0.51 3.20
CA PHE A 113 7.18 -0.50 3.43
C PHE A 113 8.58 0.11 3.32
N PHE A 114 9.44 -0.22 4.28
CA PHE A 114 10.82 0.29 4.32
C PHE A 114 11.84 -0.80 4.71
N PRO A 115 13.00 -0.86 4.02
CA PRO A 115 13.26 -0.26 2.71
C PRO A 115 12.27 -0.75 1.64
N GLU A 116 12.16 -0.06 0.50
CA GLU A 116 11.23 -0.44 -0.58
C GLU A 116 11.45 -1.89 -1.06
N LYS A 117 12.72 -2.31 -1.12
CA LYS A 117 13.10 -3.67 -1.50
C LYS A 117 13.46 -4.47 -0.26
N ALA A 118 12.89 -5.66 -0.14
CA ALA A 118 13.05 -6.54 1.03
C ALA A 118 12.76 -5.79 2.34
N PRO A 119 11.52 -5.29 2.51
CA PRO A 119 11.17 -4.49 3.68
C PRO A 119 11.36 -5.28 4.96
N THR A 120 11.86 -4.58 5.98
CA THR A 120 11.97 -5.09 7.35
C THR A 120 11.03 -4.36 8.29
N HIS A 121 10.53 -3.20 7.87
CA HIS A 121 9.67 -2.34 8.66
C HIS A 121 8.49 -1.82 7.84
N LEU A 122 7.40 -1.55 8.55
CA LEU A 122 6.32 -0.69 8.10
C LEU A 122 6.53 0.68 8.75
N ILE A 123 6.52 1.75 7.96
CA ILE A 123 6.55 3.13 8.46
C ILE A 123 5.14 3.68 8.30
N VAL A 124 4.55 4.15 9.40
CA VAL A 124 3.14 4.53 9.44
C VAL A 124 2.98 5.98 9.87
N CYS A 125 2.00 6.66 9.29
CA CYS A 125 1.51 7.93 9.79
C CYS A 125 0.50 7.71 10.90
N ILE A 126 0.49 8.66 11.85
CA ILE A 126 -0.50 8.79 12.90
C ILE A 126 -1.32 10.06 12.62
N GLU A 127 -2.57 9.87 12.19
CA GLU A 127 -3.52 10.91 11.76
C GLU A 127 -4.20 11.60 12.97
N GLY A 128 -3.49 11.62 14.10
CA GLY A 128 -3.83 12.40 15.28
C GLY A 128 -3.63 13.89 15.07
N ARG A 129 -4.46 14.70 15.74
CA ARG A 129 -4.19 16.12 15.91
C ARG A 129 -2.89 16.30 16.69
N ARG A 130 -2.20 17.41 16.47
CA ARG A 130 -1.00 17.77 17.22
C ARG A 130 -1.36 18.14 18.65
N GLU A 131 -0.89 17.36 19.61
CA GLU A 131 -1.23 17.49 21.03
C GLU A 131 0.01 17.35 21.91
N VAL A 132 0.08 18.14 22.99
CA VAL A 132 1.12 17.99 24.01
C VAL A 132 0.66 16.92 24.99
N ILE A 133 1.42 15.83 25.09
CA ILE A 133 1.12 14.67 25.94
C ILE A 133 2.04 14.59 27.17
N GLY A 134 2.97 15.54 27.31
CA GLY A 134 3.87 15.62 28.45
C GLY A 134 5.03 16.58 28.24
N THR A 135 6.12 16.32 28.94
CA THR A 135 7.34 17.13 28.92
C THR A 135 8.55 16.22 28.74
N ASN A 136 9.47 16.61 27.86
CA ASN A 136 10.74 15.94 27.65
C ASN A 136 11.70 16.21 28.83
N PRO A 137 12.77 15.40 29.01
CA PRO A 137 13.75 15.61 30.07
C PRO A 137 14.42 17.00 30.08
N ASP A 138 14.50 17.65 28.92
CA ASP A 138 15.06 19.01 28.75
C ASP A 138 14.05 20.13 29.05
N GLY A 139 12.84 19.78 29.50
CA GLY A 139 11.76 20.73 29.81
C GLY A 139 10.91 21.16 28.62
N THR A 140 11.20 20.69 27.41
CA THR A 140 10.39 21.00 26.21
C THR A 140 9.09 20.19 26.17
N ALA A 141 8.09 20.68 25.43
CA ALA A 141 6.83 19.95 25.26
C ALA A 141 7.03 18.64 24.50
N LYS A 142 6.49 17.53 25.04
CA LYS A 142 6.45 16.23 24.35
C LYS A 142 5.15 16.12 23.58
N TYR A 143 5.24 16.02 22.26
CA TYR A 143 4.07 15.85 21.40
C TYR A 143 3.71 14.37 21.20
N ASN A 144 2.46 14.10 20.83
CA ASN A 144 2.02 12.78 20.38
C ASN A 144 2.84 12.30 19.17
N PRO A 145 2.98 10.96 18.98
CA PRO A 145 3.61 10.39 17.79
C PRO A 145 2.93 10.87 16.51
N SER A 146 3.73 11.09 15.47
CA SER A 146 3.27 11.43 14.11
C SER A 146 3.69 10.39 13.10
N VAL A 147 4.92 9.90 13.19
CA VAL A 147 5.43 8.80 12.36
C VAL A 147 6.03 7.74 13.27
N GLN A 148 5.64 6.49 13.06
CA GLN A 148 6.21 5.34 13.76
C GLN A 148 6.80 4.34 12.76
N ARG A 149 7.81 3.59 13.19
CA ARG A 149 8.22 2.36 12.51
C ARG A 149 7.75 1.16 13.31
N ILE A 150 7.35 0.14 12.58
CA ILE A 150 6.89 -1.15 13.10
C ILE A 150 7.75 -2.22 12.46
N ASN A 151 8.47 -3.01 13.27
CA ASN A 151 9.29 -4.10 12.76
C ASN A 151 8.38 -5.26 12.30
N LEU A 152 8.55 -5.69 11.04
CA LEU A 152 7.70 -6.71 10.42
C LEU A 152 7.89 -8.11 11.00
N LEU A 153 9.02 -8.38 11.67
CA LEU A 153 9.31 -9.68 12.26
C LEU A 153 8.63 -9.88 13.62
N ASN A 154 8.56 -8.82 14.43
CA ASN A 154 8.16 -8.94 15.84
C ASN A 154 7.08 -7.93 16.29
N GLY A 155 6.64 -7.02 15.41
CA GLY A 155 5.60 -6.04 15.73
C GLY A 155 6.06 -4.88 16.62
N GLU A 156 7.36 -4.77 16.93
CA GLU A 156 7.92 -3.74 17.80
C GLU A 156 7.72 -2.35 17.19
N VAL A 157 7.22 -1.40 17.99
CA VAL A 157 6.87 -0.05 17.55
C VAL A 157 7.85 0.96 18.15
N GLU A 158 8.43 1.79 17.31
CA GLU A 158 9.26 2.93 17.72
C GLU A 158 8.75 4.22 17.09
N THR A 159 8.75 5.32 17.87
CA THR A 159 8.38 6.64 17.33
C THR A 159 9.58 7.28 16.66
N ILE A 160 9.45 7.61 15.37
CA ILE A 160 10.47 8.33 14.60
C ILE A 160 10.31 9.83 14.81
N LEU A 161 9.10 10.34 14.55
CA LEU A 161 8.80 11.77 14.49
C LEU A 161 7.52 12.08 15.26
N ARG A 162 7.55 13.21 15.98
CA ARG A 162 6.44 13.78 16.74
C ARG A 162 6.11 15.18 16.24
N GLY A 163 4.92 15.66 16.58
CA GLY A 163 4.57 17.07 16.46
C GLY A 163 4.16 17.53 15.06
N MET A 164 3.89 16.61 14.13
CA MET A 164 3.07 16.91 12.96
C MET A 164 1.59 17.03 13.38
N ASN A 165 0.77 17.66 12.56
CA ASN A 165 -0.67 17.74 12.72
C ASN A 165 -1.36 16.92 11.62
N ARG A 166 -2.01 15.81 12.01
CA ARG A 166 -2.69 14.89 11.07
C ARG A 166 -1.72 14.32 10.03
N CYS A 167 -0.76 13.50 10.47
CA CYS A 167 0.09 12.79 9.51
C CYS A 167 -0.79 11.86 8.68
N ASP A 168 -0.69 11.93 7.36
CA ASP A 168 -1.46 11.08 6.45
C ASP A 168 -0.53 10.55 5.35
N GLY A 169 -0.33 11.33 4.29
CA GLY A 169 0.42 10.85 3.14
C GLY A 169 1.84 10.44 3.51
N ILE A 170 2.21 9.20 3.23
CA ILE A 170 3.54 8.68 3.54
C ILE A 170 4.06 7.75 2.44
N ARG A 171 5.28 8.00 1.95
CA ARG A 171 5.93 7.14 0.95
C ARG A 171 7.42 7.03 1.15
N THR A 172 7.95 5.83 0.88
CA THR A 172 9.37 5.60 0.69
C THR A 172 9.83 6.27 -0.60
N THR A 173 10.88 7.07 -0.52
CA THR A 173 11.44 7.75 -1.70
C THR A 173 12.36 6.79 -2.48
N PRO A 174 12.56 7.02 -3.79
CA PRO A 174 13.50 6.24 -4.59
C PRO A 174 14.96 6.31 -4.11
N TRP A 175 15.31 7.31 -3.29
CA TRP A 175 16.65 7.49 -2.71
C TRP A 175 16.76 7.01 -1.26
N GLY A 176 15.78 6.24 -0.78
CA GLY A 176 15.89 5.52 0.49
C GLY A 176 15.56 6.33 1.74
N THR A 177 14.71 7.36 1.60
CA THR A 177 14.19 8.17 2.71
C THR A 177 12.66 7.97 2.83
N ILE A 178 12.01 8.62 3.80
CA ILE A 178 10.54 8.67 3.90
C ILE A 178 10.08 10.11 3.75
N LEU A 179 9.11 10.36 2.86
CA LEU A 179 8.37 11.62 2.80
C LEU A 179 7.01 11.41 3.48
N ALA A 180 6.74 12.18 4.53
CA ALA A 180 5.48 12.19 5.28
C ALA A 180 4.81 13.57 5.20
N THR A 181 3.50 13.62 5.08
CA THR A 181 2.73 14.86 4.86
C THR A 181 1.59 15.01 5.85
N GLU A 182 1.07 16.23 5.97
CA GLU A 182 -0.01 16.59 6.89
C GLU A 182 -1.34 16.85 6.17
N GLU A 183 -2.43 16.21 6.60
CA GLU A 183 -3.80 16.41 6.14
C GLU A 183 -4.44 17.61 6.88
N THR A 184 -3.95 18.81 6.61
CA THR A 184 -4.54 20.04 7.14
C THR A 184 -4.27 21.20 6.19
N SER A 185 -5.05 22.28 6.28
CA SER A 185 -4.98 23.40 5.31
C SER A 185 -3.63 24.12 5.29
N ASP A 186 -2.84 24.03 6.37
CA ASP A 186 -1.46 24.52 6.45
C ASP A 186 -0.43 23.37 6.39
N GLY A 187 -0.81 22.25 5.77
CA GLY A 187 -0.09 20.98 5.77
C GLY A 187 1.29 21.05 5.14
N GLY A 188 2.29 20.60 5.86
CA GLY A 188 3.67 20.49 5.40
C GLY A 188 4.05 19.08 4.96
N ALA A 189 5.06 18.99 4.10
CA ALA A 189 5.75 17.76 3.77
C ALA A 189 7.12 17.70 4.48
N TYR A 190 7.42 16.60 5.16
CA TYR A 190 8.64 16.38 5.92
C TYR A 190 9.34 15.12 5.44
N GLU A 191 10.62 15.24 5.13
CA GLU A 191 11.44 14.10 4.76
C GLU A 191 12.30 13.63 5.94
N ILE A 192 12.26 12.33 6.20
CA ILE A 192 13.05 11.62 7.20
C ILE A 192 14.19 10.91 6.47
N MET A 193 15.43 11.36 6.69
CA MET A 193 16.60 10.92 5.92
C MET A 193 17.06 9.50 6.28
N GLU A 194 16.99 9.13 7.56
CA GLU A 194 17.42 7.80 8.03
C GLU A 194 16.33 7.12 8.88
N PRO A 195 15.26 6.57 8.27
CA PRO A 195 14.07 6.12 9.00
C PRO A 195 14.33 5.03 10.05
N LEU A 196 15.35 4.19 9.87
CA LEU A 196 15.71 3.11 10.81
C LEU A 196 16.59 3.57 11.97
N PHE A 197 17.26 4.72 11.86
CA PHE A 197 18.16 5.25 12.89
C PHE A 197 17.62 6.51 13.57
N THR A 198 16.59 7.12 13.00
CA THR A 198 15.94 8.30 13.54
C THR A 198 14.90 7.90 14.59
N THR A 199 15.02 8.43 15.81
CA THR A 199 14.06 8.18 16.91
C THR A 199 13.72 9.45 17.65
N GLU A 200 12.47 9.56 18.11
CA GLU A 200 11.99 10.60 19.03
C GLU A 200 12.27 12.04 18.56
N GLN A 201 12.42 12.27 17.25
CA GLN A 201 12.56 13.61 16.70
C GLN A 201 11.23 14.36 16.77
N THR A 202 11.27 15.69 16.75
CA THR A 202 10.08 16.53 16.90
C THR A 202 10.08 17.68 15.91
N VAL A 203 8.95 17.87 15.22
CA VAL A 203 8.61 19.14 14.56
C VAL A 203 8.25 20.16 15.64
N ILE A 204 9.17 21.09 15.89
CA ILE A 204 9.03 22.14 16.90
C ILE A 204 8.10 23.24 16.38
N ASN A 205 8.35 23.71 15.16
CA ASN A 205 7.55 24.75 14.51
C ASN A 205 7.20 24.34 13.08
N ARG A 206 5.92 24.05 12.86
CA ARG A 206 5.38 23.64 11.55
C ARG A 206 5.49 24.73 10.50
N ALA A 207 5.26 26.00 10.87
CA ALA A 207 5.30 27.12 9.92
C ALA A 207 6.71 27.30 9.34
N THR A 208 7.74 27.25 10.19
CA THR A 208 9.14 27.44 9.78
C THR A 208 9.84 26.15 9.37
N GLY A 209 9.23 24.97 9.61
CA GLY A 209 9.90 23.67 9.47
C GLY A 209 11.00 23.41 10.49
N LYS A 210 10.98 24.10 11.65
CA LYS A 210 12.00 23.89 12.69
C LYS A 210 11.78 22.52 13.36
N VAL A 211 12.84 21.75 13.44
CA VAL A 211 12.87 20.40 14.04
C VAL A 211 13.98 20.29 15.08
N THR A 212 13.97 19.22 15.87
CA THR A 212 15.03 18.88 16.83
C THR A 212 16.34 18.52 16.14
N ASP A 213 16.30 17.80 15.02
CA ASP A 213 17.46 17.43 14.22
C ASP A 213 17.22 17.76 12.74
N PRO A 214 17.79 18.87 12.23
CA PRO A 214 17.63 19.29 10.84
C PRO A 214 18.50 18.50 9.84
N VAL A 215 19.41 17.63 10.32
CA VAL A 215 20.16 16.70 9.45
C VAL A 215 19.29 15.50 9.11
N LEU A 216 18.54 14.99 10.10
CA LEU A 216 17.69 13.80 9.93
C LEU A 216 16.27 14.11 9.45
N ILE A 217 15.74 15.29 9.74
CA ILE A 217 14.39 15.70 9.34
C ILE A 217 14.44 17.04 8.60
N ALA A 218 13.82 17.12 7.44
CA ALA A 218 13.71 18.38 6.70
C ALA A 218 12.28 18.63 6.21
N LYS A 219 11.73 19.81 6.52
CA LYS A 219 10.53 20.28 5.83
C LYS A 219 10.87 20.59 4.37
N ARG A 220 10.15 19.98 3.43
CA ARG A 220 10.31 20.19 1.99
C ARG A 220 9.46 21.37 1.54
N THR A 221 9.95 22.59 1.80
CA THR A 221 9.22 23.84 1.52
C THR A 221 9.01 24.16 0.03
N ALA A 222 9.63 23.38 -0.87
CA ALA A 222 9.37 23.46 -2.31
C ALA A 222 8.08 22.74 -2.72
N LEU A 223 7.54 21.86 -1.86
CA LEU A 223 6.25 21.22 -2.06
C LEU A 223 5.11 22.15 -1.59
N PRO A 224 3.89 22.00 -2.14
CA PRO A 224 2.78 22.86 -1.80
C PRO A 224 2.32 22.71 -0.34
N THR A 225 1.64 23.76 0.14
CA THR A 225 0.89 23.73 1.40
C THR A 225 -0.57 23.45 1.07
N ILE A 226 -1.02 22.22 1.34
CA ILE A 226 -2.36 21.68 1.05
C ILE A 226 -2.73 20.66 2.12
N ALA A 227 -3.99 20.21 2.15
CA ALA A 227 -4.38 19.06 2.97
C ALA A 227 -4.02 17.77 2.22
N TRP A 228 -2.86 17.19 2.54
CA TRP A 228 -2.35 16.05 1.78
C TRP A 228 -3.10 14.75 2.08
N GLU A 229 -3.63 14.11 1.04
CA GLU A 229 -4.32 12.81 1.09
C GLU A 229 -3.59 11.81 0.21
N GLY A 230 -2.56 11.21 0.80
CA GLY A 230 -1.65 10.34 0.08
C GLY A 230 -0.80 11.04 -0.99
N LEU A 231 0.21 10.32 -1.46
CA LEU A 231 1.08 10.75 -2.53
C LEU A 231 1.71 9.55 -3.25
N THR A 232 2.36 9.81 -4.37
CA THR A 232 3.37 8.94 -4.97
C THR A 232 4.59 9.74 -5.39
N ILE A 233 5.74 9.09 -5.48
CA ILE A 233 7.02 9.70 -5.77
C ILE A 233 7.66 8.94 -6.92
N LEU A 234 7.88 9.63 -8.03
CA LEU A 234 8.55 9.04 -9.19
C LEU A 234 10.07 9.02 -8.97
N PRO A 235 10.81 8.11 -9.64
CA PRO A 235 12.28 8.04 -9.57
C PRO A 235 13.00 9.37 -9.81
N GLY A 236 12.43 10.27 -10.61
CA GLY A 236 12.96 11.61 -10.86
C GLY A 236 12.71 12.64 -9.74
N GLY A 237 12.08 12.26 -8.63
CA GLY A 237 11.72 13.16 -7.52
C GLY A 237 10.43 13.96 -7.74
N VAL A 238 9.68 13.67 -8.81
CA VAL A 238 8.35 14.26 -9.01
C VAL A 238 7.41 13.67 -7.97
N VAL A 239 6.81 14.54 -7.16
CA VAL A 239 5.77 14.19 -6.20
C VAL A 239 4.41 14.46 -6.83
N ILE A 240 3.54 13.46 -6.83
CA ILE A 240 2.14 13.57 -7.23
C ILE A 240 1.32 13.33 -5.98
N GLY A 241 0.58 14.32 -5.51
CA GLY A 241 -0.28 14.22 -4.33
C GLY A 241 -1.63 14.89 -4.58
N GLY A 242 -2.63 14.50 -3.78
CA GLY A 242 -3.97 15.10 -3.78
C GLY A 242 -4.15 16.09 -2.64
N ASP A 243 -5.00 17.10 -2.88
CA ASP A 243 -5.52 17.99 -1.83
C ASP A 243 -6.90 17.46 -1.42
N GLU A 244 -7.04 16.91 -0.22
CA GLU A 244 -8.33 16.47 0.32
C GLU A 244 -9.09 17.67 0.85
N LEU A 245 -9.69 18.38 -0.09
CA LEU A 245 -10.74 19.36 0.20
C LEU A 245 -12.07 18.71 0.62
N ARG A 246 -12.02 17.48 1.16
CA ARG A 246 -13.16 16.67 1.60
C ARG A 246 -14.33 16.81 0.64
N PRO A 247 -14.24 16.16 -0.53
CA PRO A 247 -15.43 15.95 -1.30
C PRO A 247 -16.53 15.38 -0.39
N GLY A 248 -17.60 16.17 -0.23
CA GLY A 248 -18.71 15.91 0.69
C GLY A 248 -19.13 17.11 1.52
N THR A 249 -18.54 18.30 1.33
CA THR A 249 -19.17 19.54 1.80
C THR A 249 -20.54 19.69 1.12
N ASP A 250 -21.59 19.92 1.92
CA ASP A 250 -23.00 19.86 1.48
C ASP A 250 -23.23 20.57 0.14
N GLY A 251 -23.44 19.78 -0.92
CA GLY A 251 -23.61 20.28 -2.29
C GLY A 251 -23.74 19.14 -3.31
N PRO A 252 -24.52 19.32 -4.38
CA PRO A 252 -24.45 18.45 -5.56
C PRO A 252 -23.05 18.54 -6.20
N ASP A 253 -22.52 17.42 -6.71
CA ASP A 253 -21.19 17.36 -7.37
C ASP A 253 -20.00 17.59 -6.41
N SER A 254 -20.20 17.28 -5.13
CA SER A 254 -19.17 17.32 -4.10
C SER A 254 -18.52 15.95 -3.86
N ASP A 255 -18.71 14.92 -4.68
CA ASP A 255 -18.21 13.54 -4.42
C ASP A 255 -16.72 13.33 -4.76
N GLY A 256 -16.05 14.34 -5.30
CA GLY A 256 -14.60 14.31 -5.50
C GLY A 256 -14.16 13.63 -6.79
N GLY A 257 -15.11 13.35 -7.69
CA GLY A 257 -14.88 12.78 -9.02
C GLY A 257 -15.85 11.69 -9.41
#